data_AF-A0A954ZB60-F1
#
_entry.id   AF-A0A954ZB60-F1
#
_cell.length_a   1.000
_cell.length_b   1.000
_cell.length_c   1.000
_cell.angle_alpha   90.00
_cell.angle_beta   90.00
_cell.angle_gamma   90.00
#
_symmetry.space_group_name_H-M   'P 1'
#
loop_
_entity.id
_entity.type
_entity.pdbx_description
1 polymer ?
#
loop_
_entity_poly.entity_id
_entity_poly.type
_entity_poly.pdbx_seq_one_letter_code
_entity_poly.pdbx_strand_id
1 'polypeptide(L)'
;RTQGVQQATSLGTVRRVRPNDMNSFAYVVEHAAAIAASGADVQIDGVSNERVAGGEVALADYDAVIWLLGEESTADQTFSLAEQSIVADYLASGGRLMASGAEIGYEFVGQNVGPEFFQTTLHASYVRDSTSARTASGAAGSVFAGAALSFGGPNAAYPVETPDVIAPAAGAEAALLYGDGATAAITWADVESDARLVLMAFPFETIDTASQRELLMRQTLEFFGLPIVYEPIEYVLDNDHGAPEYVETGAWNTPTSSGYEGGTYRFIQAGSAATAKWSFDVPYVARGEVLLHYPAGGNRATDAVFRVDTGDVVETFTVNQRVNGSQWVSLGSFDFVPGAHSVMLDAAASTGGSIVVADAVRVVLTPAIDPSADFNADDVVDGNDFLAWQRGLGSVSASASQGDSDRDQDVDADDLAVWMGQFGQATTPLLQVAAPQVVAVASVAVASDDVAAVDSQDAAMALWQAWEFLHDDTASRPARRWNWARRDAWGN
;
A
#
# COMPACT_ATOMS: atom_id res chain seq x y z
N ARG A 1 -13.90 -18.38 -20.08
CA ARG A 1 -13.55 -19.80 -20.36
C ARG A 1 -13.62 -20.60 -19.05
N THR A 2 -14.50 -21.60 -18.90
CA THR A 2 -14.52 -22.42 -17.66
C THR A 2 -13.42 -23.48 -17.67
N GLN A 3 -12.40 -23.33 -16.84
CA GLN A 3 -11.37 -24.34 -16.60
C GLN A 3 -11.90 -25.41 -15.61
N GLY A 4 -11.84 -26.67 -16.01
CA GLY A 4 -12.15 -27.81 -15.13
C GLY A 4 -11.49 -29.08 -15.63
N VAL A 5 -10.90 -29.84 -14.71
CA VAL A 5 -10.30 -31.15 -14.99
C VAL A 5 -11.41 -32.10 -15.46
N GLN A 6 -11.26 -32.66 -16.66
CA GLN A 6 -12.20 -33.66 -17.18
C GLN A 6 -11.91 -35.01 -16.53
N GLN A 7 -12.91 -35.58 -15.84
CA GLN A 7 -12.87 -36.97 -15.39
C GLN A 7 -13.89 -37.79 -16.20
N ALA A 8 -13.40 -38.84 -16.85
CA ALA A 8 -14.26 -39.77 -17.55
C ALA A 8 -14.96 -40.70 -16.54
N THR A 9 -16.29 -40.70 -16.55
CA THR A 9 -17.10 -41.65 -15.76
C THR A 9 -17.91 -42.55 -16.71
N SER A 10 -18.48 -43.63 -16.18
CA SER A 10 -19.36 -44.53 -16.93
C SER A 10 -20.67 -43.89 -17.43
N LEU A 11 -20.95 -42.64 -17.04
CA LEU A 11 -22.10 -41.85 -17.46
C LEU A 11 -21.74 -40.72 -18.46
N GLY A 12 -20.47 -40.60 -18.87
CA GLY A 12 -19.96 -39.56 -19.76
C GLY A 12 -18.85 -38.71 -19.15
N THR A 13 -18.37 -37.74 -19.93
CA THR A 13 -17.39 -36.74 -19.47
C THR A 13 -18.10 -35.74 -18.56
N VAL A 14 -17.80 -35.76 -17.26
CA VAL A 14 -18.31 -34.78 -16.31
C VAL A 14 -17.19 -33.77 -16.05
N ARG A 15 -17.45 -32.49 -16.31
CA ARG A 15 -16.57 -31.40 -15.87
C ARG A 15 -16.81 -31.20 -14.38
N ARG A 16 -15.80 -31.42 -13.56
CA ARG A 16 -15.87 -31.07 -12.15
C ARG A 16 -15.60 -29.57 -12.03
N VAL A 17 -16.65 -28.82 -11.69
CA VAL A 17 -16.55 -27.40 -11.37
C VAL A 17 -15.99 -27.29 -9.95
N ARG A 18 -14.91 -26.52 -9.79
CA ARG A 18 -14.46 -26.03 -8.49
C ARG A 18 -14.85 -24.55 -8.45
N PRO A 19 -15.94 -24.19 -7.76
CA PRO A 19 -16.44 -22.82 -7.78
C PRO A 19 -15.36 -21.78 -7.45
N ASN A 20 -14.53 -22.05 -6.44
CA ASN A 20 -13.40 -21.19 -6.06
C ASN A 20 -12.30 -21.03 -7.13
N ASP A 21 -12.20 -21.95 -8.10
CA ASP A 21 -11.16 -21.94 -9.15
C ASP A 21 -11.74 -21.52 -10.53
N MET A 22 -13.01 -21.11 -10.62
CA MET A 22 -13.64 -20.64 -11.88
C MET A 22 -14.07 -19.18 -11.84
N ASN A 23 -14.66 -18.73 -10.73
CA ASN A 23 -14.99 -17.34 -10.41
C ASN A 23 -15.35 -17.33 -8.91
N SER A 24 -14.48 -16.79 -8.05
CA SER A 24 -14.70 -16.83 -6.61
C SER A 24 -15.78 -15.84 -6.15
N PHE A 25 -16.22 -14.92 -7.03
CA PHE A 25 -17.09 -13.77 -6.70
C PHE A 25 -16.56 -12.94 -5.51
N ALA A 26 -15.27 -13.08 -5.20
CA ALA A 26 -14.62 -12.51 -4.03
C ALA A 26 -13.45 -11.59 -4.40
N TYR A 27 -13.39 -11.09 -5.64
CA TYR A 27 -12.31 -10.18 -6.07
C TYR A 27 -12.33 -8.85 -5.31
N VAL A 28 -13.49 -8.44 -4.80
CA VAL A 28 -13.65 -7.34 -3.86
C VAL A 28 -12.78 -7.52 -2.62
N VAL A 29 -12.47 -8.75 -2.20
CA VAL A 29 -11.62 -9.02 -1.02
C VAL A 29 -10.21 -8.46 -1.21
N GLU A 30 -9.61 -8.62 -2.38
CA GLU A 30 -8.24 -8.13 -2.61
C GLU A 30 -8.17 -6.61 -2.67
N HIS A 31 -9.21 -5.98 -3.22
CA HIS A 31 -9.35 -4.52 -3.20
C HIS A 31 -9.60 -4.01 -1.78
N ALA A 32 -10.57 -4.59 -1.06
CA ALA A 32 -10.90 -4.23 0.31
C ALA A 32 -9.74 -4.44 1.29
N ALA A 33 -8.99 -5.54 1.13
CA ALA A 33 -7.80 -5.80 1.93
C ALA A 33 -6.70 -4.77 1.65
N ALA A 34 -6.49 -4.40 0.39
CA ALA A 34 -5.53 -3.35 0.03
C ALA A 34 -5.97 -1.97 0.55
N ILE A 35 -7.26 -1.63 0.51
CA ILE A 35 -7.79 -0.39 1.12
C ILE A 35 -7.56 -0.40 2.63
N ALA A 36 -7.89 -1.50 3.32
CA ALA A 36 -7.69 -1.61 4.76
C ALA A 36 -6.20 -1.51 5.16
N ALA A 37 -5.31 -2.09 4.36
CA ALA A 37 -3.86 -2.01 4.57
C ALA A 37 -3.26 -0.65 4.15
N SER A 38 -3.94 0.11 3.30
CA SER A 38 -3.44 1.40 2.81
C SER A 38 -3.27 2.46 3.89
N GLY A 39 -3.94 2.31 5.05
CA GLY A 39 -4.00 3.34 6.09
C GLY A 39 -5.09 4.39 5.85
N ALA A 40 -5.90 4.25 4.80
CA ALA A 40 -7.02 5.16 4.55
C ALA A 40 -8.07 5.09 5.68
N ASP A 41 -8.46 6.24 6.24
CA ASP A 41 -9.58 6.34 7.19
C ASP A 41 -10.90 6.49 6.42
N VAL A 42 -11.32 5.38 5.79
CA VAL A 42 -12.49 5.33 4.91
C VAL A 42 -13.43 4.19 5.30
N GLN A 43 -14.73 4.40 5.05
CA GLN A 43 -15.71 3.30 5.05
C GLN A 43 -15.80 2.72 3.66
N ILE A 44 -15.99 1.40 3.54
CA ILE A 44 -16.16 0.73 2.25
C ILE A 44 -17.53 0.09 2.13
N ASP A 45 -18.19 0.28 0.99
CA ASP A 45 -19.37 -0.47 0.55
C ASP A 45 -19.04 -1.33 -0.67
N GLY A 46 -19.84 -2.38 -0.89
CA GLY A 46 -19.74 -3.28 -2.03
C GLY A 46 -21.06 -3.34 -2.79
N VAL A 47 -21.06 -3.13 -4.10
CA VAL A 47 -22.28 -3.14 -4.92
C VAL A 47 -22.04 -3.84 -6.26
N SER A 48 -23.08 -4.41 -6.86
CA SER A 48 -22.96 -4.89 -8.25
C SER A 48 -23.19 -3.77 -9.26
N ASN A 49 -22.50 -3.81 -10.39
CA ASN A 49 -22.68 -2.83 -11.46
C ASN A 49 -24.14 -2.79 -11.98
N GLU A 50 -24.88 -3.90 -11.97
CA GLU A 50 -26.31 -3.89 -12.37
C GLU A 50 -27.17 -3.02 -11.45
N ARG A 51 -26.82 -2.90 -10.16
CA ARG A 51 -27.52 -2.03 -9.22
C ARG A 51 -27.21 -0.56 -9.47
N VAL A 52 -25.99 -0.25 -9.92
CA VAL A 52 -25.61 1.08 -10.38
C VAL A 52 -26.36 1.41 -11.67
N ALA A 53 -26.31 0.53 -12.68
CA ALA A 53 -27.02 0.69 -13.95
C ALA A 53 -28.55 0.79 -13.78
N GLY A 54 -29.11 0.09 -12.79
CA GLY A 54 -30.52 0.16 -12.40
C GLY A 54 -30.92 1.42 -11.62
N GLY A 55 -29.95 2.25 -11.22
CA GLY A 55 -30.17 3.48 -10.46
C GLY A 55 -30.52 3.25 -8.97
N GLU A 56 -30.25 2.06 -8.44
CA GLU A 56 -30.46 1.74 -7.03
C GLU A 56 -29.37 2.33 -6.13
N VAL A 57 -28.17 2.54 -6.70
CA VAL A 57 -27.02 3.17 -6.03
C VAL A 57 -26.47 4.27 -6.93
N ALA A 58 -26.33 5.48 -6.39
CA ALA A 58 -25.75 6.62 -7.10
C ALA A 58 -24.26 6.75 -6.79
N LEU A 59 -23.41 6.89 -7.82
CA LEU A 59 -21.97 7.06 -7.61
C LEU A 59 -21.63 8.37 -6.87
N ALA A 60 -22.46 9.40 -7.04
CA ALA A 60 -22.30 10.69 -6.37
C ALA A 60 -22.47 10.64 -4.84
N ASP A 61 -22.92 9.52 -4.27
CA ASP A 61 -22.99 9.32 -2.82
C ASP A 61 -21.63 8.90 -2.23
N TYR A 62 -20.61 8.63 -3.06
CA TYR A 62 -19.29 8.17 -2.65
C TYR A 62 -18.19 9.16 -3.05
N ASP A 63 -17.19 9.30 -2.19
CA ASP A 63 -16.04 10.19 -2.41
C ASP A 63 -15.04 9.59 -3.43
N ALA A 64 -15.01 8.26 -3.53
CA ALA A 64 -14.30 7.52 -4.56
C ALA A 64 -15.01 6.21 -4.91
N VAL A 65 -14.84 5.80 -6.16
CA VAL A 65 -15.40 4.57 -6.72
C VAL A 65 -14.25 3.73 -7.28
N ILE A 66 -14.19 2.47 -6.88
CA ILE A 66 -13.28 1.47 -7.46
C ILE A 66 -14.12 0.47 -8.25
N TRP A 67 -13.90 0.42 -9.57
CA TRP A 67 -14.67 -0.35 -10.53
C TRP A 67 -13.85 -1.55 -11.04
N LEU A 68 -14.32 -2.75 -10.72
CA LEU A 68 -13.61 -3.99 -10.98
C LEU A 68 -14.14 -4.62 -12.28
N LEU A 69 -13.29 -4.66 -13.32
CA LEU A 69 -13.66 -5.19 -14.64
C LEU A 69 -13.10 -6.58 -14.90
N GLY A 70 -12.15 -7.06 -14.10
CA GLY A 70 -11.57 -8.39 -14.30
C GLY A 70 -11.11 -8.65 -15.74
N GLU A 71 -11.50 -9.80 -16.29
CA GLU A 71 -11.27 -10.18 -17.71
C GLU A 71 -12.49 -9.87 -18.60
N GLU A 72 -13.30 -8.87 -18.26
CA GLU A 72 -14.47 -8.53 -19.07
C GLU A 72 -14.12 -8.00 -20.45
N SER A 73 -14.96 -8.38 -21.41
CA SER A 73 -14.83 -8.07 -22.83
C SER A 73 -16.21 -8.16 -23.50
N THR A 74 -16.22 -8.27 -24.83
CA THR A 74 -17.39 -8.20 -25.72
C THR A 74 -18.62 -9.03 -25.30
N ALA A 75 -18.44 -10.13 -24.55
CA ALA A 75 -19.54 -10.99 -24.12
C ALA A 75 -20.33 -10.41 -22.92
N ASP A 76 -19.63 -9.76 -21.99
CA ASP A 76 -20.18 -9.30 -20.71
C ASP A 76 -20.23 -7.75 -20.60
N GLN A 77 -19.62 -7.04 -21.57
CA GLN A 77 -19.54 -5.57 -21.71
C GLN A 77 -18.77 -4.88 -20.58
N THR A 78 -17.58 -4.37 -20.90
CA THR A 78 -16.72 -3.63 -19.96
C THR A 78 -17.43 -2.43 -19.31
N PHE A 79 -18.15 -1.63 -20.10
CA PHE A 79 -19.16 -0.71 -19.58
C PHE A 79 -20.34 -0.68 -20.55
N SER A 80 -21.52 -1.07 -20.06
CA SER A 80 -22.78 -0.87 -20.78
C SER A 80 -23.04 0.61 -21.03
N LEU A 81 -23.91 0.92 -22.00
CA LEU A 81 -24.26 2.32 -22.33
C LEU A 81 -24.83 3.09 -21.12
N ALA A 82 -25.52 2.41 -20.20
CA ALA A 82 -26.04 3.04 -18.99
C ALA A 82 -24.89 3.41 -18.04
N GLU A 83 -23.95 2.49 -17.84
CA GLU A 83 -22.80 2.72 -16.97
C GLU A 83 -21.85 3.77 -17.54
N GLN A 84 -21.65 3.80 -18.86
CA GLN A 84 -20.89 4.87 -19.53
C GLN A 84 -21.47 6.25 -19.21
N SER A 85 -22.80 6.41 -19.27
CA SER A 85 -23.47 7.67 -18.92
C SER A 85 -23.27 8.02 -17.44
N ILE A 86 -23.42 7.05 -16.54
CA ILE A 86 -23.31 7.26 -15.09
C ILE A 86 -21.87 7.63 -14.71
N VAL A 87 -20.87 6.96 -15.28
CA VAL A 87 -19.44 7.25 -15.05
C VAL A 87 -19.06 8.63 -15.60
N ALA A 88 -19.55 8.97 -16.79
CA ALA A 88 -19.33 10.30 -17.37
C ALA A 88 -19.89 11.41 -16.47
N ASP A 89 -21.12 11.25 -15.98
CA ASP A 89 -21.75 12.21 -15.07
C ASP A 89 -20.99 12.31 -13.74
N TYR A 90 -20.53 11.17 -13.18
CA TYR A 90 -19.77 11.13 -11.94
C TYR A 90 -18.43 11.89 -12.07
N LEU A 91 -17.63 11.60 -13.10
CA LEU A 91 -16.36 12.30 -13.35
C LEU A 91 -16.58 13.79 -13.67
N ALA A 92 -17.59 14.14 -14.47
CA ALA A 92 -17.92 15.53 -14.76
C ALA A 92 -18.34 16.34 -13.51
N SER A 93 -18.76 15.66 -12.44
CA SER A 93 -19.12 16.25 -11.15
C SER A 93 -17.97 16.33 -10.13
N GLY A 94 -16.74 15.99 -10.52
CA GLY A 94 -15.57 15.96 -9.63
C GLY A 94 -15.30 14.60 -8.99
N GLY A 95 -15.97 13.55 -9.48
CA GLY A 95 -15.82 12.19 -8.96
C GLY A 95 -14.41 11.62 -9.11
N ARG A 96 -14.11 10.62 -8.28
CA ARG A 96 -12.82 9.91 -8.26
C ARG A 96 -13.03 8.45 -8.61
N LEU A 97 -12.43 7.99 -9.70
CA LEU A 97 -12.66 6.66 -10.25
C LEU A 97 -11.34 5.92 -10.43
N MET A 98 -11.25 4.70 -9.88
CA MET A 98 -10.29 3.71 -10.32
C MET A 98 -11.03 2.65 -11.14
N ALA A 99 -10.53 2.31 -12.32
CA ALA A 99 -11.03 1.18 -13.10
C ALA A 99 -9.87 0.29 -13.56
N SER A 100 -10.01 -1.03 -13.39
CA SER A 100 -8.95 -1.99 -13.74
C SER A 100 -9.50 -3.25 -14.41
N GLY A 101 -8.93 -3.63 -15.55
CA GLY A 101 -9.31 -4.86 -16.27
C GLY A 101 -8.41 -5.16 -17.47
N ALA A 102 -8.48 -6.40 -17.99
CA ALA A 102 -7.57 -6.88 -19.03
C ALA A 102 -7.93 -6.40 -20.45
N GLU A 103 -9.21 -6.41 -20.86
CA GLU A 103 -9.64 -6.05 -22.22
C GLU A 103 -10.35 -4.68 -22.29
N ILE A 104 -9.90 -3.75 -21.44
CA ILE A 104 -10.56 -2.45 -21.20
C ILE A 104 -10.59 -1.52 -22.41
N GLY A 105 -9.68 -1.67 -23.38
CA GLY A 105 -9.60 -0.84 -24.59
C GLY A 105 -10.05 -1.57 -25.86
N TYR A 106 -9.81 -2.88 -25.97
CA TYR A 106 -10.20 -3.68 -27.15
C TYR A 106 -11.70 -3.66 -27.38
N GLU A 107 -12.51 -3.76 -26.32
CA GLU A 107 -13.96 -3.72 -26.42
C GLU A 107 -14.42 -2.37 -27.01
N PHE A 108 -14.11 -1.23 -26.36
CA PHE A 108 -14.57 0.08 -26.83
C PHE A 108 -14.07 0.48 -28.21
N VAL A 109 -12.77 0.35 -28.46
CA VAL A 109 -12.10 0.91 -29.64
C VAL A 109 -11.89 -0.15 -30.72
N GLY A 110 -11.44 -1.34 -30.34
CA GLY A 110 -11.22 -2.46 -31.26
C GLY A 110 -12.51 -2.97 -31.91
N GLN A 111 -13.63 -2.99 -31.18
CA GLN A 111 -14.96 -3.33 -31.71
C GLN A 111 -15.79 -2.11 -32.13
N ASN A 112 -15.30 -0.89 -31.89
CA ASN A 112 -15.97 0.37 -32.23
C ASN A 112 -17.37 0.51 -31.60
N VAL A 113 -17.49 0.20 -30.30
CA VAL A 113 -18.75 0.28 -29.54
C VAL A 113 -18.82 1.47 -28.58
N GLY A 114 -17.68 2.10 -28.26
CA GLY A 114 -17.63 3.31 -27.42
C GLY A 114 -16.29 4.05 -27.47
N PRO A 115 -15.69 4.28 -28.66
CA PRO A 115 -14.37 4.89 -28.74
C PRO A 115 -14.30 6.31 -28.17
N GLU A 116 -15.42 7.05 -28.22
CA GLU A 116 -15.51 8.39 -27.64
C GLU A 116 -15.46 8.33 -26.11
N PHE A 117 -16.21 7.41 -25.46
CA PHE A 117 -16.17 7.24 -24.01
C PHE A 117 -14.75 6.91 -23.52
N PHE A 118 -14.07 5.97 -24.19
CA PHE A 118 -12.70 5.60 -23.84
C PHE A 118 -11.72 6.79 -23.97
N GLN A 119 -11.87 7.58 -25.03
CA GLN A 119 -10.97 8.69 -25.32
C GLN A 119 -11.25 9.95 -24.50
N THR A 120 -12.51 10.29 -24.26
CA THR A 120 -12.93 11.57 -23.68
C THR A 120 -13.35 11.48 -22.23
N THR A 121 -13.85 10.33 -21.77
CA THR A 121 -14.29 10.11 -20.39
C THR A 121 -13.25 9.32 -19.60
N LEU A 122 -12.67 8.26 -20.19
CA LEU A 122 -11.60 7.49 -19.56
C LEU A 122 -10.20 8.00 -19.91
N HIS A 123 -10.10 9.09 -20.66
CA HIS A 123 -8.84 9.76 -21.02
C HIS A 123 -7.73 8.82 -21.52
N ALA A 124 -8.11 7.76 -22.24
CA ALA A 124 -7.18 6.74 -22.72
C ALA A 124 -7.32 6.52 -24.23
N SER A 125 -6.22 6.14 -24.86
CA SER A 125 -6.17 5.72 -26.27
C SER A 125 -5.77 4.25 -26.33
N TYR A 126 -6.51 3.45 -27.09
CA TYR A 126 -6.19 2.05 -27.30
C TYR A 126 -5.03 1.91 -28.29
N VAL A 127 -4.00 1.15 -27.92
CA VAL A 127 -2.80 0.95 -28.74
C VAL A 127 -2.76 -0.46 -29.32
N ARG A 128 -2.94 -1.48 -28.48
CA ARG A 128 -2.87 -2.89 -28.90
C ARG A 128 -3.59 -3.81 -27.92
N ASP A 129 -4.16 -4.87 -28.49
CA ASP A 129 -5.02 -5.89 -27.87
C ASP A 129 -4.37 -6.69 -26.73
N SER A 130 -3.06 -6.90 -26.79
CA SER A 130 -2.39 -7.66 -25.75
C SER A 130 -0.90 -7.38 -25.66
N THR A 131 -0.33 -7.59 -24.48
CA THR A 131 1.10 -7.82 -24.28
C THR A 131 1.37 -9.16 -23.59
N SER A 132 2.58 -9.70 -23.77
CA SER A 132 3.09 -10.84 -23.00
C SER A 132 3.78 -10.41 -21.70
N ALA A 133 3.90 -9.11 -21.43
CA ALA A 133 4.47 -8.61 -20.19
C ALA A 133 3.62 -9.02 -18.99
N ARG A 134 4.28 -9.44 -17.90
CA ARG A 134 3.68 -9.85 -16.61
C ARG A 134 4.26 -9.10 -15.43
N THR A 135 4.92 -7.99 -15.73
CA THR A 135 5.50 -7.08 -14.77
C THR A 135 5.11 -5.68 -15.19
N ALA A 136 4.89 -4.81 -14.21
CA ALA A 136 4.73 -3.39 -14.43
C ALA A 136 5.52 -2.61 -13.39
N SER A 137 5.93 -1.40 -13.74
CA SER A 137 6.61 -0.47 -12.84
C SER A 137 6.04 0.92 -13.01
N GLY A 138 6.11 1.72 -11.95
CA GLY A 138 5.82 3.14 -11.99
C GLY A 138 6.50 3.84 -13.15
N ALA A 139 5.75 4.64 -13.90
CA ALA A 139 6.38 5.61 -14.79
C ALA A 139 7.11 6.65 -13.92
N ALA A 140 8.28 7.10 -14.35
CA ALA A 140 9.05 8.10 -13.60
C ALA A 140 8.20 9.35 -13.37
N GLY A 141 8.18 9.82 -12.13
CA GLY A 141 7.37 10.97 -11.70
C GLY A 141 5.90 10.65 -11.44
N SER A 142 5.30 9.67 -12.11
CA SER A 142 3.86 9.42 -11.94
C SER A 142 3.44 9.09 -10.51
N VAL A 143 2.13 9.10 -10.24
CA VAL A 143 1.50 8.64 -8.98
C VAL A 143 2.03 7.28 -8.49
N PHE A 144 2.43 6.40 -9.41
CA PHE A 144 2.95 5.08 -9.07
C PHE A 144 4.48 4.99 -9.14
N ALA A 145 5.20 6.11 -9.14
CA ALA A 145 6.66 6.13 -9.07
C ALA A 145 7.17 5.27 -7.91
N GLY A 146 8.29 4.57 -8.13
CA GLY A 146 8.84 3.61 -7.17
C GLY A 146 8.11 2.25 -7.11
N ALA A 147 6.89 2.12 -7.64
CA ALA A 147 6.20 0.84 -7.66
C ALA A 147 6.86 -0.14 -8.64
N ALA A 148 7.00 -1.39 -8.20
CA ALA A 148 7.42 -2.51 -9.05
C ALA A 148 6.61 -3.75 -8.68
N LEU A 149 5.91 -4.31 -9.67
CA LEU A 149 4.97 -5.40 -9.45
C LEU A 149 5.02 -6.46 -10.53
N SER A 150 4.52 -7.64 -10.17
CA SER A 150 4.17 -8.71 -11.10
C SER A 150 2.68 -9.03 -10.98
N PHE A 151 2.08 -9.50 -12.07
CA PHE A 151 0.65 -9.78 -12.12
C PHE A 151 0.34 -11.00 -12.99
N GLY A 152 -0.76 -11.67 -12.70
CA GLY A 152 -1.18 -12.89 -13.39
C GLY A 152 -0.19 -14.05 -13.23
N GLY A 153 0.66 -14.01 -12.20
CA GLY A 153 1.62 -15.04 -11.87
C GLY A 153 1.01 -16.19 -11.05
N PRO A 154 1.84 -17.12 -10.54
CA PRO A 154 1.35 -18.29 -9.78
C PRO A 154 0.60 -17.95 -8.48
N ASN A 155 0.79 -16.74 -7.95
CA ASN A 155 0.15 -16.25 -6.73
C ASN A 155 -1.08 -15.37 -7.00
N ALA A 156 -1.32 -14.99 -8.26
CA ALA A 156 -2.47 -14.19 -8.65
C ALA A 156 -3.78 -14.99 -8.48
N ALA A 157 -4.88 -14.27 -8.25
CA ALA A 157 -6.21 -14.87 -8.18
C ALA A 157 -6.55 -15.71 -9.43
N TYR A 158 -6.09 -15.27 -10.60
CA TYR A 158 -6.19 -15.96 -11.88
C TYR A 158 -5.14 -15.45 -12.88
N PRO A 159 -4.80 -16.23 -13.92
CA PRO A 159 -3.91 -15.76 -14.98
C PRO A 159 -4.63 -14.72 -15.86
N VAL A 160 -3.94 -13.63 -16.18
CA VAL A 160 -4.45 -12.61 -17.10
C VAL A 160 -4.19 -13.05 -18.53
N GLU A 161 -5.22 -13.28 -19.35
CA GLU A 161 -5.02 -13.85 -20.70
C GLU A 161 -4.57 -12.77 -21.69
N THR A 162 -5.24 -11.61 -21.69
CA THR A 162 -5.10 -10.56 -22.70
C THR A 162 -5.09 -9.17 -22.08
N PRO A 163 -3.98 -8.73 -21.45
CA PRO A 163 -3.87 -7.37 -20.92
C PRO A 163 -3.62 -6.37 -22.05
N ASP A 164 -4.52 -5.41 -22.19
CA ASP A 164 -4.45 -4.36 -23.20
C ASP A 164 -3.24 -3.45 -23.00
N VAL A 165 -2.80 -2.86 -24.11
CA VAL A 165 -1.86 -1.74 -24.13
C VAL A 165 -2.63 -0.47 -24.46
N ILE A 166 -2.57 0.48 -23.55
CA ILE A 166 -3.21 1.79 -23.67
C ILE A 166 -2.14 2.88 -23.83
N ALA A 167 -2.56 4.12 -24.04
CA ALA A 167 -1.74 5.32 -23.99
C ALA A 167 -2.58 6.48 -23.43
N PRO A 168 -1.97 7.51 -22.82
CA PRO A 168 -2.71 8.65 -22.33
C PRO A 168 -3.39 9.44 -23.47
N ALA A 169 -4.63 9.87 -23.27
CA ALA A 169 -5.29 10.88 -24.09
C ALA A 169 -5.05 12.30 -23.52
N ALA A 170 -5.73 13.31 -24.06
CA ALA A 170 -5.47 14.70 -23.69
C ALA A 170 -5.66 14.96 -22.18
N GLY A 171 -4.61 15.49 -21.54
CA GLY A 171 -4.55 15.79 -20.11
C GLY A 171 -4.21 14.61 -19.20
N ALA A 172 -4.13 13.39 -19.73
CA ALA A 172 -3.74 12.21 -18.96
C ALA A 172 -2.24 11.93 -19.08
N GLU A 173 -1.73 11.17 -18.12
CA GLU A 173 -0.32 10.77 -18.04
C GLU A 173 -0.17 9.26 -17.86
N ALA A 174 0.96 8.71 -18.33
CA ALA A 174 1.27 7.31 -18.10
C ALA A 174 1.63 7.12 -16.62
N ALA A 175 1.00 6.15 -15.96
CA ALA A 175 1.17 5.87 -14.54
C ALA A 175 1.94 4.56 -14.28
N LEU A 176 1.65 3.51 -15.05
CA LEU A 176 2.44 2.27 -15.04
C LEU A 176 2.94 1.96 -16.43
N LEU A 177 4.13 1.38 -16.50
CA LEU A 177 4.73 0.82 -17.70
C LEU A 177 4.89 -0.68 -17.53
N TYR A 178 4.44 -1.45 -18.52
CA TYR A 178 4.77 -2.86 -18.63
C TYR A 178 6.28 -3.07 -18.74
N GLY A 179 6.75 -4.29 -18.44
CA GLY A 179 8.17 -4.64 -18.56
C GLY A 179 8.76 -4.51 -19.98
N ASP A 180 7.93 -4.37 -21.01
CA ASP A 180 8.35 -4.07 -22.39
C ASP A 180 8.38 -2.55 -22.70
N GLY A 181 8.09 -1.70 -21.70
CA GLY A 181 8.07 -0.24 -21.78
C GLY A 181 6.75 0.37 -22.28
N ALA A 182 5.75 -0.44 -22.63
CA ALA A 182 4.45 0.06 -23.06
C ALA A 182 3.59 0.50 -21.86
N THR A 183 2.63 1.40 -22.04
CA THR A 183 1.81 1.90 -20.93
C THR A 183 0.78 0.85 -20.48
N ALA A 184 0.78 0.58 -19.18
CA ALA A 184 -0.08 -0.38 -18.48
C ALA A 184 -1.19 0.29 -17.66
N ALA A 185 -0.98 1.54 -17.24
CA ALA A 185 -1.99 2.34 -16.58
C ALA A 185 -1.80 3.82 -16.91
N ILE A 186 -2.88 4.60 -16.85
CA ILE A 186 -2.86 6.05 -16.96
C ILE A 186 -3.53 6.68 -15.75
N THR A 187 -3.17 7.93 -15.47
CA THR A 187 -3.88 8.79 -14.52
C THR A 187 -4.36 10.04 -15.24
N TRP A 188 -5.46 10.62 -14.76
CA TRP A 188 -5.98 11.90 -15.23
C TRP A 188 -6.55 12.69 -14.05
N ALA A 189 -6.29 13.99 -14.05
CA ALA A 189 -6.77 14.92 -13.04
C ALA A 189 -7.30 16.19 -13.71
N ASP A 190 -8.51 16.59 -13.35
CA ASP A 190 -9.05 17.89 -13.74
C ASP A 190 -8.82 18.93 -12.65
N VAL A 191 -8.26 20.08 -13.01
CA VAL A 191 -7.94 21.14 -12.04
C VAL A 191 -9.21 21.91 -11.64
N GLU A 192 -10.19 22.03 -12.52
CA GLU A 192 -11.39 22.84 -12.27
C GLU A 192 -12.43 22.10 -11.41
N SER A 193 -12.74 20.85 -11.77
CA SER A 193 -13.71 20.02 -11.06
C SER A 193 -13.11 19.17 -9.95
N ASP A 194 -11.78 19.10 -9.87
CA ASP A 194 -11.05 18.18 -8.98
C ASP A 194 -11.29 16.68 -9.27
N ALA A 195 -11.86 16.35 -10.44
CA ALA A 195 -12.07 14.96 -10.86
C ALA A 195 -10.74 14.20 -11.00
N ARG A 196 -10.73 12.92 -10.62
CA ARG A 196 -9.52 12.08 -10.66
C ARG A 196 -9.85 10.71 -11.25
N LEU A 197 -8.96 10.20 -12.11
CA LEU A 197 -9.11 8.90 -12.75
C LEU A 197 -7.79 8.13 -12.68
N VAL A 198 -7.88 6.86 -12.28
CA VAL A 198 -6.85 5.84 -12.49
C VAL A 198 -7.45 4.76 -13.39
N LEU A 199 -6.81 4.50 -14.53
CA LEU A 199 -7.23 3.45 -15.46
C LEU A 199 -6.09 2.45 -15.65
N MET A 200 -6.32 1.18 -15.32
CA MET A 200 -5.34 0.10 -15.41
C MET A 200 -5.77 -0.95 -16.43
N ALA A 201 -4.88 -1.30 -17.35
CA ALA A 201 -5.11 -2.25 -18.45
C ALA A 201 -4.77 -3.71 -18.07
N PHE A 202 -4.80 -4.00 -16.77
CA PHE A 202 -4.83 -5.35 -16.21
C PHE A 202 -5.64 -5.30 -14.90
N PRO A 203 -6.19 -6.44 -14.41
CA PRO A 203 -7.01 -6.44 -13.21
C PRO A 203 -6.15 -6.31 -11.95
N PHE A 204 -6.46 -5.36 -11.07
CA PHE A 204 -5.69 -5.09 -9.85
C PHE A 204 -5.59 -6.31 -8.91
N GLU A 205 -6.67 -7.09 -8.80
CA GLU A 205 -6.74 -8.31 -8.00
C GLU A 205 -5.77 -9.42 -8.46
N THR A 206 -5.17 -9.27 -9.64
CA THR A 206 -4.18 -10.22 -10.17
C THR A 206 -2.73 -9.84 -9.86
N ILE A 207 -2.48 -8.71 -9.18
CA ILE A 207 -1.15 -8.37 -8.67
C ILE A 207 -0.73 -9.44 -7.65
N ASP A 208 0.50 -9.96 -7.76
CA ASP A 208 0.89 -11.22 -7.12
C ASP A 208 0.98 -11.16 -5.59
N THR A 209 1.42 -10.04 -5.00
CA THR A 209 1.60 -9.92 -3.54
C THR A 209 0.67 -8.89 -2.91
N ALA A 210 0.25 -9.15 -1.66
CA ALA A 210 -0.57 -8.23 -0.88
C ALA A 210 0.14 -6.88 -0.65
N SER A 211 1.45 -6.88 -0.44
CA SER A 211 2.24 -5.65 -0.28
C SER A 211 2.27 -4.79 -1.55
N GLN A 212 2.33 -5.41 -2.73
CA GLN A 212 2.26 -4.70 -4.01
C GLN A 212 0.86 -4.11 -4.24
N ARG A 213 -0.19 -4.85 -3.86
CA ARG A 213 -1.58 -4.35 -3.89
C ARG A 213 -1.76 -3.17 -2.93
N GLU A 214 -1.29 -3.30 -1.70
CA GLU A 214 -1.32 -2.24 -0.69
C GLU A 214 -0.65 -0.96 -1.20
N LEU A 215 0.57 -1.07 -1.74
CA LEU A 215 1.33 0.08 -2.26
C LEU A 215 0.54 0.82 -3.34
N LEU A 216 0.04 0.11 -4.36
CA LEU A 216 -0.70 0.73 -5.45
C LEU A 216 -2.05 1.30 -5.00
N MET A 217 -2.77 0.60 -4.12
CA MET A 217 -4.03 1.10 -3.58
C MET A 217 -3.81 2.34 -2.74
N ARG A 218 -2.80 2.36 -1.88
CA ARG A 218 -2.39 3.54 -1.11
C ARG A 218 -2.08 4.72 -2.03
N GLN A 219 -1.20 4.55 -3.02
CA GLN A 219 -0.88 5.58 -4.00
C GLN A 219 -2.12 6.09 -4.77
N THR A 220 -3.07 5.19 -5.08
CA THR A 220 -4.35 5.55 -5.72
C THR A 220 -5.22 6.39 -4.80
N LEU A 221 -5.39 6.00 -3.54
CA LEU A 221 -6.22 6.72 -2.57
C LEU A 221 -5.61 8.07 -2.19
N GLU A 222 -4.28 8.16 -2.12
CA GLU A 222 -3.54 9.43 -2.01
C GLU A 222 -3.76 10.33 -3.23
N PHE A 223 -3.72 9.76 -4.44
CA PHE A 223 -4.06 10.48 -5.67
C PHE A 223 -5.55 10.87 -5.75
N PHE A 224 -6.40 10.24 -4.97
CA PHE A 224 -7.78 10.67 -4.79
C PHE A 224 -7.92 11.71 -3.67
N GLY A 225 -6.83 12.13 -3.03
CA GLY A 225 -6.87 13.09 -1.93
C GLY A 225 -7.64 12.58 -0.72
N LEU A 226 -7.79 11.25 -0.58
CA LEU A 226 -8.45 10.64 0.57
C LEU A 226 -7.51 10.64 1.77
N PRO A 227 -8.02 10.83 3.00
CA PRO A 227 -7.20 10.90 4.19
C PRO A 227 -6.52 9.55 4.45
N ILE A 228 -5.19 9.52 4.36
CA ILE A 228 -4.37 8.39 4.79
C ILE A 228 -3.83 8.70 6.19
N VAL A 229 -4.13 7.82 7.14
CA VAL A 229 -3.52 7.82 8.46
C VAL A 229 -2.33 6.86 8.40
N TYR A 230 -1.14 7.41 8.35
CA TYR A 230 0.08 6.65 8.55
C TYR A 230 0.23 6.39 10.05
N GLU A 231 -0.31 5.27 10.52
CA GLU A 231 0.07 4.77 11.84
C GLU A 231 1.49 4.21 11.73
N PRO A 232 2.46 4.74 12.49
CA PRO A 232 3.80 4.18 12.49
C PRO A 232 3.76 2.71 12.90
N ILE A 233 4.47 1.85 12.18
CA ILE A 233 4.69 0.48 12.65
C ILE A 233 5.76 0.54 13.72
N GLU A 234 5.39 0.20 14.96
CA GLU A 234 6.32 0.09 16.07
C GLU A 234 6.66 -1.38 16.34
N TYR A 235 7.93 -1.73 16.16
CA TYR A 235 8.50 -2.97 16.69
C TYR A 235 9.20 -2.68 18.01
N VAL A 236 8.88 -3.45 19.04
CA VAL A 236 9.68 -3.53 20.28
C VAL A 236 10.22 -4.96 20.38
N LEU A 237 11.50 -5.12 20.05
CA LEU A 237 12.17 -6.40 19.90
C LEU A 237 13.06 -6.60 21.13
N ASP A 238 12.73 -7.56 21.98
CA ASP A 238 13.47 -7.84 23.21
C ASP A 238 14.24 -9.17 23.13
N ASN A 239 15.33 -9.30 23.88
CA ASN A 239 16.08 -10.55 23.93
C ASN A 239 15.25 -11.72 24.48
N ASP A 240 14.23 -11.45 25.31
CA ASP A 240 13.37 -12.50 25.87
C ASP A 240 12.38 -13.07 24.85
N HIS A 241 12.18 -12.43 23.68
CA HIS A 241 11.31 -12.96 22.62
C HIS A 241 11.89 -14.21 21.94
N GLY A 242 13.23 -14.32 21.89
CA GLY A 242 13.90 -15.45 21.25
C GLY A 242 13.65 -15.54 19.73
N ALA A 243 13.99 -16.68 19.14
CA ALA A 243 13.95 -16.84 17.70
C ALA A 243 12.49 -16.92 17.17
N PRO A 244 12.18 -16.31 16.00
CA PRO A 244 13.12 -15.73 15.05
C PRO A 244 13.46 -14.24 15.28
N GLU A 245 12.73 -13.54 16.15
CA GLU A 245 12.87 -12.09 16.36
C GLU A 245 14.23 -11.72 16.95
N TYR A 246 14.73 -12.50 17.91
CA TYR A 246 16.03 -12.34 18.54
C TYR A 246 16.89 -13.61 18.45
N VAL A 247 18.11 -13.46 17.94
CA VAL A 247 19.07 -14.57 17.79
C VAL A 247 20.47 -14.15 18.21
N GLU A 248 21.12 -15.00 19.00
CA GLU A 248 22.50 -14.83 19.45
C GLU A 248 23.47 -15.82 18.80
N THR A 249 24.71 -15.40 18.64
CA THR A 249 25.86 -16.30 18.44
C THR A 249 26.85 -16.14 19.58
N GLY A 250 27.54 -17.22 19.95
CA GLY A 250 28.47 -17.22 21.08
C GLY A 250 27.79 -17.49 22.44
N ALA A 251 28.58 -17.48 23.51
CA ALA A 251 28.16 -17.89 24.85
C ALA A 251 27.78 -16.67 25.72
N TRP A 252 26.61 -16.10 25.45
CA TRP A 252 26.04 -14.99 26.22
C TRP A 252 25.50 -15.46 27.57
N ASN A 253 25.56 -14.57 28.56
CA ASN A 253 25.17 -14.84 29.95
C ASN A 253 23.95 -13.99 30.33
N THR A 254 23.07 -14.54 31.17
CA THR A 254 21.98 -13.79 31.83
C THR A 254 22.41 -13.40 33.24
N PRO A 255 22.33 -12.12 33.63
CA PRO A 255 22.60 -11.66 34.99
C PRO A 255 21.35 -11.79 35.88
N THR A 256 21.47 -11.41 37.15
CA THR A 256 20.34 -11.41 38.11
C THR A 256 19.57 -10.09 38.15
N SER A 257 20.12 -9.01 37.60
CA SER A 257 19.44 -7.73 37.42
C SER A 257 18.55 -7.76 36.19
N SER A 258 17.46 -6.97 36.22
CA SER A 258 16.49 -6.89 35.13
C SER A 258 16.94 -6.00 33.97
N GLY A 259 16.46 -6.34 32.77
CA GLY A 259 16.54 -5.56 31.53
C GLY A 259 15.27 -4.75 31.29
N TYR A 260 14.92 -4.58 30.01
CA TYR A 260 13.71 -3.91 29.57
C TYR A 260 12.44 -4.52 30.18
N GLU A 261 11.48 -3.68 30.58
CA GLU A 261 10.20 -4.07 31.22
C GLU A 261 10.27 -5.08 32.38
N GLY A 262 11.42 -5.18 33.06
CA GLY A 262 11.62 -6.14 34.15
C GLY A 262 11.99 -7.55 33.69
N GLY A 263 12.20 -7.75 32.38
CA GLY A 263 12.72 -8.97 31.77
C GLY A 263 14.21 -9.18 32.05
N THR A 264 14.83 -10.05 31.27
CA THR A 264 16.27 -10.33 31.34
C THR A 264 17.03 -9.52 30.31
N TYR A 265 18.33 -9.35 30.51
CA TYR A 265 19.23 -8.87 29.46
C TYR A 265 20.40 -9.81 29.30
N ARG A 266 21.13 -9.66 28.20
CA ARG A 266 22.19 -10.58 27.79
C ARG A 266 23.51 -9.85 27.78
N PHE A 267 24.57 -10.46 28.30
CA PHE A 267 25.91 -9.85 28.28
C PHE A 267 27.01 -10.84 27.92
N ILE A 268 28.06 -10.31 27.31
CA ILE A 268 29.28 -11.05 26.97
C ILE A 268 30.50 -10.14 27.05
N GLN A 269 31.69 -10.73 27.20
CA GLN A 269 32.94 -9.98 27.19
C GLN A 269 33.13 -9.25 25.85
N ALA A 270 33.46 -7.97 25.92
CA ALA A 270 33.82 -7.16 24.76
C ALA A 270 35.04 -7.76 24.03
N GLY A 271 35.00 -7.80 22.70
CA GLY A 271 35.99 -8.45 21.83
C GLY A 271 35.73 -9.94 21.56
N SER A 272 34.65 -10.53 22.09
CA SER A 272 34.29 -11.93 21.83
C SER A 272 33.71 -12.10 20.42
N ALA A 273 34.04 -13.18 19.72
CA ALA A 273 33.43 -13.55 18.44
C ALA A 273 31.96 -14.00 18.64
N ALA A 274 31.07 -13.03 18.83
CA ALA A 274 29.68 -13.22 19.20
C ALA A 274 28.82 -12.04 18.72
N THR A 275 27.54 -12.32 18.45
CA THR A 275 26.57 -11.31 18.01
C THR A 275 25.23 -11.50 18.70
N ALA A 276 24.45 -10.43 18.77
CA ALA A 276 23.04 -10.45 19.12
C ALA A 276 22.28 -9.70 18.03
N LYS A 277 21.24 -10.31 17.46
CA LYS A 277 20.52 -9.79 16.29
C LYS A 277 19.03 -9.73 16.55
N TRP A 278 18.44 -8.56 16.36
CA TRP A 278 17.00 -8.32 16.34
C TRP A 278 16.54 -8.20 14.89
N SER A 279 15.51 -8.94 14.48
CA SER A 279 15.02 -9.00 13.11
C SER A 279 13.57 -8.50 13.04
N PHE A 280 13.24 -7.76 11.98
CA PHE A 280 11.90 -7.19 11.74
C PHE A 280 11.62 -7.15 10.23
N ASP A 281 10.36 -6.93 9.86
CA ASP A 281 9.93 -6.83 8.47
C ASP A 281 9.47 -5.40 8.17
N VAL A 282 9.87 -4.88 7.01
CA VAL A 282 9.48 -3.57 6.51
C VAL A 282 8.53 -3.80 5.34
N PRO A 283 7.23 -3.49 5.48
CA PRO A 283 6.24 -3.85 4.45
C PRO A 283 6.24 -2.92 3.23
N TYR A 284 6.77 -1.71 3.37
CA TYR A 284 6.79 -0.64 2.36
C TYR A 284 8.09 0.17 2.49
N VAL A 285 8.45 0.97 1.48
CA VAL A 285 9.57 1.92 1.61
C VAL A 285 9.25 2.83 2.80
N ALA A 286 10.16 2.91 3.78
CA ALA A 286 9.89 3.51 5.08
C ALA A 286 11.04 4.38 5.57
N ARG A 287 10.75 5.51 6.22
CA ARG A 287 11.70 6.20 7.10
C ARG A 287 11.52 5.62 8.49
N GLY A 288 12.59 5.14 9.10
CA GLY A 288 12.54 4.38 10.35
C GLY A 288 13.50 4.89 11.41
N GLU A 289 12.99 5.26 12.58
CA GLU A 289 13.85 5.55 13.74
C GLU A 289 14.20 4.24 14.47
N VAL A 290 15.50 4.00 14.68
CA VAL A 290 16.00 2.85 15.45
C VAL A 290 16.51 3.30 16.80
N LEU A 291 15.98 2.73 17.87
CA LEU A 291 16.35 3.05 19.24
C LEU A 291 16.78 1.80 20.00
N LEU A 292 17.70 1.99 20.93
CA LEU A 292 18.22 0.95 21.81
C LEU A 292 17.77 1.20 23.23
N HIS A 293 17.48 0.14 23.97
CA HIS A 293 17.36 0.18 25.42
C HIS A 293 18.39 -0.78 26.01
N TYR A 294 19.01 -0.38 27.12
CA TYR A 294 19.96 -1.24 27.83
C TYR A 294 20.19 -0.76 29.27
N PRO A 295 20.60 -1.65 30.20
CA PRO A 295 21.01 -1.29 31.54
C PRO A 295 22.45 -0.76 31.57
N ALA A 296 22.59 0.54 31.80
CA ALA A 296 23.90 1.16 31.91
C ALA A 296 24.69 0.71 33.15
N GLY A 297 26.02 0.71 33.03
CA GLY A 297 26.89 0.57 34.21
C GLY A 297 28.39 0.66 33.93
N GLY A 298 29.19 0.74 35.00
CA GLY A 298 30.61 1.12 34.90
C GLY A 298 31.54 0.14 34.16
N ASN A 299 31.18 -1.13 34.05
CA ASN A 299 31.97 -2.17 33.36
C ASN A 299 31.54 -2.40 31.89
N ARG A 300 30.53 -1.68 31.40
CA ARG A 300 30.02 -1.80 30.03
C ARG A 300 30.99 -1.16 29.03
N ALA A 301 30.85 -1.54 27.76
CA ALA A 301 31.58 -0.97 26.64
C ALA A 301 31.18 0.50 26.43
N THR A 302 32.16 1.34 26.10
CA THR A 302 31.97 2.74 25.72
C THR A 302 31.80 2.91 24.21
N ASP A 303 32.00 1.83 23.46
CA ASP A 303 32.05 1.75 21.99
C ASP A 303 31.32 0.48 21.49
N ALA A 304 30.21 0.09 22.13
CA ALA A 304 29.43 -1.07 21.69
C ALA A 304 28.99 -0.87 20.23
N VAL A 305 29.40 -1.77 19.34
CA VAL A 305 29.23 -1.64 17.89
C VAL A 305 27.88 -2.22 17.47
N PHE A 306 26.98 -1.36 17.03
CA PHE A 306 25.70 -1.73 16.43
C PHE A 306 25.75 -1.56 14.93
N ARG A 307 25.03 -2.42 14.21
CA ARG A 307 24.82 -2.32 12.76
C ARG A 307 23.34 -2.35 12.44
N VAL A 308 22.90 -1.44 11.58
CA VAL A 308 21.52 -1.36 11.09
C VAL A 308 21.56 -1.75 9.62
N ASP A 309 20.84 -2.80 9.25
CA ASP A 309 20.64 -3.23 7.87
C ASP A 309 19.39 -2.55 7.32
N THR A 310 19.55 -1.68 6.32
CA THR A 310 18.44 -0.99 5.66
C THR A 310 18.00 -1.65 4.36
N GLY A 311 18.68 -2.74 3.96
CA GLY A 311 18.54 -3.43 2.68
C GLY A 311 19.42 -2.87 1.57
N ASP A 312 19.67 -1.55 1.55
CA ASP A 312 20.60 -0.91 0.62
C ASP A 312 22.02 -0.83 1.19
N VAL A 313 22.12 -0.52 2.47
CA VAL A 313 23.39 -0.35 3.18
C VAL A 313 23.30 -0.92 4.60
N VAL A 314 24.45 -1.37 5.11
CA VAL A 314 24.60 -1.71 6.52
C VAL A 314 25.38 -0.59 7.20
N GLU A 315 24.67 0.24 7.96
CA GLU A 315 25.27 1.35 8.70
C GLU A 315 25.85 0.88 10.04
N THR A 316 26.91 1.53 10.52
CA THR A 316 27.63 1.11 11.74
C THR A 316 27.73 2.24 12.74
N PHE A 317 27.32 1.97 13.97
CA PHE A 317 27.27 2.92 15.10
C PHE A 317 28.09 2.41 16.28
N THR A 318 28.60 3.34 17.09
CA THR A 318 29.22 3.02 18.38
C THR A 318 28.44 3.67 19.50
N VAL A 319 28.09 2.88 20.52
CA VAL A 319 27.22 3.30 21.62
C VAL A 319 27.95 3.15 22.95
N ASN A 320 27.90 4.20 23.76
CA ASN A 320 28.45 4.16 25.11
C ASN A 320 27.43 3.60 26.10
N GLN A 321 27.52 2.30 26.38
CA GLN A 321 26.61 1.59 27.30
C GLN A 321 26.86 1.88 28.79
N ARG A 322 27.72 2.86 29.13
CA ARG A 322 27.88 3.32 30.52
C ARG A 322 26.92 4.45 30.89
N VAL A 323 26.28 5.05 29.90
CA VAL A 323 25.41 6.23 30.05
C VAL A 323 24.08 5.99 29.35
N ASN A 324 23.09 6.83 29.65
CA ASN A 324 21.76 6.80 29.07
C ASN A 324 21.05 5.43 29.17
N GLY A 325 21.35 4.66 30.22
CA GLY A 325 20.66 3.40 30.45
C GLY A 325 19.21 3.62 30.91
N SER A 326 18.39 2.58 30.71
CA SER A 326 16.98 2.56 31.09
C SER A 326 16.08 3.61 30.39
N GLN A 327 16.54 4.18 29.29
CA GLN A 327 15.80 5.02 28.36
C GLN A 327 16.07 4.54 26.93
N TRP A 328 15.19 4.91 26.00
CA TRP A 328 15.41 4.68 24.57
C TRP A 328 16.48 5.65 24.04
N VAL A 329 17.57 5.10 23.52
CA VAL A 329 18.69 5.83 22.93
C VAL A 329 18.63 5.67 21.42
N SER A 330 18.32 6.75 20.70
CA SER A 330 18.22 6.75 19.24
C SER A 330 19.60 6.55 18.59
N LEU A 331 19.66 5.68 17.58
CA LEU A 331 20.78 5.55 16.65
C LEU A 331 20.64 6.50 15.46
N GLY A 332 19.44 7.04 15.22
CA GLY A 332 19.09 7.87 14.08
C GLY A 332 17.84 7.35 13.36
N SER A 333 17.49 8.06 12.29
CA SER A 333 16.45 7.70 11.33
C SER A 333 17.09 7.24 10.02
N PHE A 334 16.49 6.23 9.39
CA PHE A 334 17.04 5.52 8.24
C PHE A 334 15.98 5.30 7.17
N ASP A 335 16.39 5.29 5.91
CA ASP A 335 15.50 4.89 4.81
C ASP A 335 15.63 3.38 4.59
N PHE A 336 14.52 2.66 4.75
CA PHE A 336 14.40 1.22 4.59
C PHE A 336 13.66 0.88 3.29
N VAL A 337 14.15 -0.12 2.57
CA VAL A 337 13.42 -0.76 1.47
C VAL A 337 12.48 -1.86 2.00
N PRO A 338 11.43 -2.26 1.28
CA PRO A 338 10.58 -3.38 1.70
C PRO A 338 11.36 -4.69 1.85
N GLY A 339 11.07 -5.46 2.90
CA GLY A 339 11.63 -6.79 3.15
C GLY A 339 12.09 -7.02 4.59
N ALA A 340 12.83 -8.11 4.80
CA ALA A 340 13.34 -8.49 6.12
C ALA A 340 14.67 -7.78 6.44
N HIS A 341 14.75 -7.16 7.61
CA HIS A 341 15.88 -6.35 8.06
C HIS A 341 16.34 -6.73 9.47
N SER A 342 17.46 -6.15 9.91
CA SER A 342 17.95 -6.40 11.26
C SER A 342 18.78 -5.27 11.88
N VAL A 343 18.73 -5.21 13.21
CA VAL A 343 19.71 -4.50 14.04
C VAL A 343 20.61 -5.53 14.70
N MET A 344 21.93 -5.36 14.64
CA MET A 344 22.90 -6.32 15.16
C MET A 344 23.94 -5.67 16.06
N LEU A 345 24.10 -6.18 17.28
CA LEU A 345 25.23 -5.89 18.15
C LEU A 345 26.39 -6.85 17.84
N ASP A 346 27.57 -6.30 17.55
CA ASP A 346 28.81 -7.03 17.29
C ASP A 346 29.77 -6.92 18.48
N ALA A 347 29.85 -7.99 19.27
CA ALA A 347 30.73 -8.04 20.43
C ALA A 347 32.21 -8.05 20.03
N ALA A 348 32.57 -8.57 18.85
CA ALA A 348 33.96 -8.69 18.41
C ALA A 348 34.55 -7.33 18.05
N ALA A 349 33.73 -6.46 17.44
CA ALA A 349 34.11 -5.10 17.08
C ALA A 349 34.07 -4.12 18.26
N SER A 350 33.44 -4.49 19.38
CA SER A 350 33.33 -3.67 20.59
C SER A 350 34.51 -3.91 21.53
N THR A 351 35.33 -2.90 21.84
CA THR A 351 36.62 -3.12 22.56
C THR A 351 36.85 -2.25 23.80
N GLY A 352 36.14 -1.13 23.90
CA GLY A 352 36.25 -0.10 24.93
C GLY A 352 35.49 -0.44 26.21
N GLY A 353 35.82 -1.53 26.89
CA GLY A 353 35.22 -1.88 28.17
C GLY A 353 35.41 -3.34 28.53
N SER A 354 34.65 -3.83 29.52
CA SER A 354 34.74 -5.24 29.90
C SER A 354 33.66 -6.09 29.23
N ILE A 355 32.43 -5.57 29.11
CA ILE A 355 31.29 -6.30 28.55
C ILE A 355 30.46 -5.45 27.59
N VAL A 356 29.82 -6.09 26.62
CA VAL A 356 28.68 -5.52 25.87
C VAL A 356 27.38 -6.13 26.36
N VAL A 357 26.29 -5.39 26.21
CA VAL A 357 24.95 -5.80 26.63
C VAL A 357 23.97 -5.76 25.44
N ALA A 358 23.18 -6.80 25.28
CA ALA A 358 22.00 -6.86 24.43
C ALA A 358 20.75 -6.90 25.31
N ASP A 359 19.77 -6.06 25.02
CA ASP A 359 18.50 -5.97 25.76
C ASP A 359 17.36 -5.80 24.74
N ALA A 360 16.85 -4.58 24.54
CA ALA A 360 15.78 -4.31 23.60
C ALA A 360 16.15 -3.30 22.49
N VAL A 361 15.53 -3.47 21.34
CA VAL A 361 15.55 -2.57 20.18
C VAL A 361 14.12 -2.13 19.88
N ARG A 362 13.91 -0.84 19.65
CA ARG A 362 12.67 -0.32 19.12
C ARG A 362 12.88 0.21 17.71
N VAL A 363 12.00 -0.13 16.79
CA VAL A 363 11.99 0.41 15.43
C VAL A 363 10.64 1.05 15.20
N VAL A 364 10.61 2.33 14.84
CA VAL A 364 9.39 3.06 14.49
C VAL A 364 9.47 3.38 13.01
N LEU A 365 8.67 2.69 12.20
CA LEU A 365 8.62 2.87 10.75
C LEU A 365 7.45 3.77 10.38
N THR A 366 7.73 4.83 9.64
CA THR A 366 6.73 5.60 8.90
C THR A 366 6.94 5.32 7.42
N PRO A 367 5.88 5.20 6.60
CA PRO A 367 6.04 5.13 5.16
C PRO A 367 6.87 6.32 4.66
N ALA A 368 7.93 6.04 3.92
CA ALA A 368 8.65 7.06 3.17
C ALA A 368 7.83 7.27 1.90
N ILE A 369 7.01 8.30 1.93
CA ILE A 369 6.34 8.81 0.75
C ILE A 369 7.44 9.45 -0.08
N ASP A 370 7.48 9.21 -1.40
CA ASP A 370 8.49 9.80 -2.28
C ASP A 370 8.45 11.33 -2.07
N PRO A 371 9.47 11.91 -1.42
CA PRO A 371 9.36 13.26 -0.93
C PRO A 371 9.34 14.18 -2.15
N SER A 372 8.42 15.14 -2.21
CA SER A 372 8.41 16.12 -3.30
C SER A 372 8.34 17.53 -2.77
N ALA A 373 9.22 18.35 -3.34
CA ALA A 373 9.38 19.75 -3.02
C ALA A 373 8.59 20.66 -3.98
N ASP A 374 7.57 20.12 -4.65
CA ASP A 374 6.62 20.85 -5.49
C ASP A 374 5.41 21.24 -4.64
N PHE A 375 5.54 22.34 -3.92
CA PHE A 375 4.57 22.75 -2.90
C PHE A 375 3.41 23.55 -3.48
N ASN A 376 3.58 24.14 -4.66
CA ASN A 376 2.53 24.86 -5.38
C ASN A 376 1.84 24.01 -6.46
N ALA A 377 2.27 22.76 -6.65
CA ALA A 377 1.70 21.78 -7.56
C ALA A 377 1.65 22.30 -9.00
N ASP A 378 2.72 22.96 -9.44
CA ASP A 378 2.87 23.46 -10.82
C ASP A 378 3.80 22.60 -11.68
N ASP A 379 4.16 21.41 -11.18
CA ASP A 379 4.97 20.39 -11.83
C ASP A 379 6.43 20.82 -12.06
N VAL A 380 6.89 21.88 -11.40
CA VAL A 380 8.27 22.34 -11.45
C VAL A 380 8.79 22.74 -10.08
N VAL A 381 9.85 22.08 -9.59
CA VAL A 381 10.50 22.52 -8.35
C VAL A 381 11.38 23.73 -8.64
N ASP A 382 10.87 24.90 -8.28
CA ASP A 382 11.51 26.17 -8.58
C ASP A 382 11.58 27.13 -7.37
N GLY A 383 11.82 28.41 -7.64
CA GLY A 383 11.94 29.42 -6.60
C GLY A 383 10.63 29.73 -5.87
N ASN A 384 9.48 29.37 -6.42
CA ASN A 384 8.16 29.52 -5.80
C ASN A 384 7.96 28.47 -4.70
N ASP A 385 8.47 27.26 -4.91
CA ASP A 385 8.48 26.21 -3.90
C ASP A 385 9.43 26.53 -2.76
N PHE A 386 10.62 27.02 -3.09
CA PHE A 386 11.55 27.49 -2.07
C PHE A 386 10.90 28.56 -1.18
N LEU A 387 10.05 29.40 -1.78
CA LEU A 387 9.31 30.43 -1.06
C LEU A 387 8.22 29.84 -0.15
N ALA A 388 7.61 28.71 -0.51
CA ALA A 388 6.66 27.98 0.32
C ALA A 388 7.39 27.35 1.52
N TRP A 389 8.49 26.62 1.30
CA TRP A 389 9.37 26.12 2.36
C TRP A 389 9.85 27.22 3.30
N GLN A 390 10.37 28.32 2.76
CA GLN A 390 10.88 29.44 3.57
C GLN A 390 9.79 30.08 4.46
N ARG A 391 8.52 30.03 4.05
CA ARG A 391 7.39 30.52 4.85
C ARG A 391 6.96 29.53 5.92
N GLY A 392 7.11 28.23 5.67
CA GLY A 392 6.82 27.17 6.61
C GLY A 392 7.90 26.94 7.66
N LEU A 393 9.15 27.28 7.37
CA LEU A 393 10.32 26.96 8.20
C LEU A 393 10.10 27.17 9.71
N GLY A 394 10.23 26.09 10.47
CA GLY A 394 10.00 26.04 11.92
C GLY A 394 8.56 25.77 12.34
N SER A 395 7.67 25.44 11.39
CA SER A 395 6.34 24.90 11.67
C SER A 395 6.46 23.46 12.16
N VAL A 396 5.55 23.03 13.03
CA VAL A 396 5.51 21.68 13.64
C VAL A 396 4.13 21.04 13.51
N SER A 397 3.43 21.43 12.44
CA SER A 397 2.12 20.90 12.01
C SER A 397 1.86 21.41 10.58
N ALA A 398 2.81 21.19 9.69
CA ALA A 398 2.74 21.65 8.31
C ALA A 398 2.08 20.62 7.39
N SER A 399 1.46 21.11 6.33
CA SER A 399 1.08 20.31 5.16
C SER A 399 2.19 20.38 4.11
N ALA A 400 2.19 19.47 3.13
CA ALA A 400 3.09 19.53 1.98
C ALA A 400 3.16 20.94 1.34
N SER A 401 2.02 21.58 1.05
CA SER A 401 1.98 22.94 0.46
C SER A 401 2.57 24.06 1.33
N GLN A 402 2.88 23.76 2.59
CA GLN A 402 3.52 24.68 3.53
C GLN A 402 5.03 24.44 3.65
N GLY A 403 5.61 23.51 2.87
CA GLY A 403 7.05 23.28 2.86
C GLY A 403 7.51 21.92 3.37
N ASP A 404 6.58 21.02 3.71
CA ASP A 404 6.83 19.70 4.29
C ASP A 404 6.97 18.65 3.16
N SER A 405 8.20 18.47 2.67
CA SER A 405 8.52 17.65 1.49
C SER A 405 8.53 16.18 1.81
N ASP A 406 8.95 15.80 3.02
CA ASP A 406 9.01 14.39 3.46
C ASP A 406 7.78 13.96 4.27
N ARG A 407 6.83 14.88 4.45
CA ARG A 407 5.49 14.68 5.03
C ARG A 407 5.56 14.25 6.50
N ASP A 408 6.58 14.72 7.22
CA ASP A 408 6.78 14.45 8.65
C ASP A 408 6.06 15.45 9.58
N GLN A 409 5.33 16.40 8.98
CA GLN A 409 4.53 17.46 9.62
C GLN A 409 5.35 18.59 10.23
N ASP A 410 6.67 18.62 10.08
CA ASP A 410 7.45 19.81 10.38
C ASP A 410 8.05 20.44 9.10
N VAL A 411 8.74 21.56 9.25
CA VAL A 411 9.40 22.22 8.12
C VAL A 411 10.80 22.60 8.55
N ASP A 412 11.79 21.85 8.09
CA ASP A 412 13.15 21.94 8.58
C ASP A 412 14.22 21.78 7.47
N ALA A 413 15.41 21.30 7.85
CA ALA A 413 16.53 21.13 6.93
C ALA A 413 16.41 19.89 6.04
N ASP A 414 15.64 18.88 6.47
CA ASP A 414 15.40 17.65 5.71
C ASP A 414 14.50 17.96 4.50
N ASP A 415 13.47 18.80 4.65
CA ASP A 415 12.68 19.32 3.51
C ASP A 415 13.49 20.12 2.51
N LEU A 416 14.38 20.96 3.04
CA LEU A 416 15.25 21.78 2.21
C LEU A 416 16.18 20.90 1.37
N ALA A 417 16.64 19.77 1.93
CA ALA A 417 17.48 18.82 1.22
C ALA A 417 16.73 18.18 0.04
N VAL A 418 15.43 17.91 0.19
CA VAL A 418 14.55 17.44 -0.90
C VAL A 418 14.44 18.51 -1.98
N TRP A 419 14.13 19.76 -1.61
CA TRP A 419 14.07 20.87 -2.57
C TRP A 419 15.39 21.07 -3.32
N MET A 420 16.53 21.02 -2.62
CA MET A 420 17.85 21.15 -3.25
C MET A 420 18.15 20.00 -4.22
N GLY A 421 17.69 18.78 -3.90
CA GLY A 421 17.84 17.61 -4.77
C GLY A 421 16.95 17.67 -6.01
N GLN A 422 15.77 18.28 -5.89
CA GLN A 422 14.77 18.38 -6.95
C GLN A 422 14.79 19.70 -7.72
N PHE A 423 15.54 20.71 -7.27
CA PHE A 423 15.55 22.04 -7.88
C PHE A 423 15.90 22.00 -9.38
N GLY A 424 15.00 22.56 -10.19
CA GLY A 424 15.11 22.59 -11.65
C GLY A 424 14.77 21.26 -12.33
N GLN A 425 14.27 20.26 -11.59
CA GLN A 425 13.56 19.12 -12.15
C GLN A 425 12.12 19.57 -12.48
N ALA A 426 11.57 19.06 -13.58
CA ALA A 426 10.12 18.97 -13.67
C ALA A 426 9.73 17.87 -12.69
N THR A 427 9.02 18.24 -11.63
CA THR A 427 8.34 17.28 -10.78
C THR A 427 7.09 16.80 -11.49
N THR A 428 6.42 15.86 -10.88
CA THR A 428 5.23 15.25 -11.42
C THR A 428 4.21 15.26 -10.28
N PRO A 429 2.92 15.47 -10.58
CA PRO A 429 2.05 16.21 -9.68
C PRO A 429 1.81 15.51 -8.33
N LEU A 430 1.87 16.26 -7.22
CA LEU A 430 1.34 15.84 -5.92
C LEU A 430 0.11 16.65 -5.51
N LEU A 431 -0.90 15.95 -4.97
CA LEU A 431 -2.18 16.51 -4.55
C LEU A 431 -2.19 17.08 -3.12
N GLN A 432 -2.93 18.17 -2.93
CA GLN A 432 -3.09 18.93 -1.69
C GLN A 432 -4.20 18.32 -0.79
N VAL A 433 -3.93 18.12 0.50
CA VAL A 433 -4.89 17.58 1.48
C VAL A 433 -5.79 18.71 2.03
N ALA A 434 -7.11 18.56 1.88
CA ALA A 434 -8.10 19.37 2.60
C ALA A 434 -8.43 18.76 3.96
N ALA A 435 -8.76 19.60 4.96
CA ALA A 435 -9.02 19.21 6.35
C ALA A 435 -10.14 18.13 6.47
N PRO A 436 -10.03 17.18 7.43
CA PRO A 436 -10.82 15.96 7.44
C PRO A 436 -12.31 16.21 7.67
N GLN A 437 -13.14 15.61 6.83
CA GLN A 437 -14.53 15.23 7.10
C GLN A 437 -14.59 13.70 7.02
N VAL A 438 -15.60 13.06 7.62
CA VAL A 438 -15.75 11.59 7.57
C VAL A 438 -16.13 11.16 6.15
N VAL A 439 -15.38 10.24 5.54
CA VAL A 439 -15.39 9.92 4.08
C VAL A 439 -15.83 8.47 3.81
N ALA A 440 -16.61 8.23 2.74
CA ALA A 440 -17.13 6.92 2.33
C ALA A 440 -16.67 6.54 0.90
N VAL A 441 -16.29 5.27 0.71
CA VAL A 441 -15.76 4.68 -0.52
C VAL A 441 -16.64 3.49 -0.95
N ALA A 442 -16.86 3.29 -2.25
CA ALA A 442 -17.52 2.10 -2.79
C ALA A 442 -16.59 1.25 -3.67
N SER A 443 -16.76 -0.07 -3.58
CA SER A 443 -16.24 -1.07 -4.50
C SER A 443 -17.39 -1.66 -5.32
N VAL A 444 -17.27 -1.65 -6.65
CA VAL A 444 -18.32 -2.15 -7.56
C VAL A 444 -17.79 -3.38 -8.29
N ALA A 445 -18.52 -4.50 -8.23
CA ALA A 445 -18.15 -5.78 -8.88
C ALA A 445 -19.20 -6.25 -9.88
N VAL A 446 -18.78 -6.89 -10.96
CA VAL A 446 -19.71 -7.39 -11.99
C VAL A 446 -20.10 -8.85 -11.77
N ALA A 447 -21.39 -9.18 -11.94
CA ALA A 447 -21.93 -10.52 -11.72
C ALA A 447 -22.45 -11.14 -13.03
N SER A 448 -21.81 -12.22 -13.50
CA SER A 448 -22.27 -12.96 -14.69
C SER A 448 -23.62 -13.64 -14.47
N ASP A 449 -24.58 -13.43 -15.38
CA ASP A 449 -25.92 -14.02 -15.37
C ASP A 449 -25.88 -15.53 -15.70
N ASP A 450 -25.80 -16.39 -14.68
CA ASP A 450 -26.22 -17.80 -14.77
C ASP A 450 -26.73 -18.35 -13.40
N VAL A 451 -28.01 -18.09 -13.16
CA VAL A 451 -29.02 -18.75 -12.29
C VAL A 451 -28.55 -19.71 -11.18
N ALA A 452 -28.67 -19.27 -9.92
CA ALA A 452 -29.59 -19.82 -8.89
C ALA A 452 -29.32 -19.13 -7.53
N ALA A 453 -30.38 -18.61 -6.92
CA ALA A 453 -30.34 -17.95 -5.62
C ALA A 453 -29.60 -18.79 -4.56
N VAL A 454 -28.45 -18.31 -4.10
CA VAL A 454 -27.78 -18.79 -2.88
C VAL A 454 -28.12 -17.79 -1.78
N ASP A 455 -28.63 -18.33 -0.68
CA ASP A 455 -29.16 -17.59 0.46
C ASP A 455 -28.08 -16.71 1.11
N SER A 456 -28.47 -15.47 1.41
CA SER A 456 -27.71 -14.39 2.06
C SER A 456 -27.08 -14.72 3.43
N GLN A 457 -27.13 -15.97 3.88
CA GLN A 457 -26.49 -16.43 5.13
C GLN A 457 -25.01 -16.78 4.98
N ASP A 458 -24.55 -17.20 3.80
CA ASP A 458 -23.17 -17.69 3.62
C ASP A 458 -22.14 -16.57 3.53
N ALA A 459 -22.50 -15.41 2.96
CA ALA A 459 -21.62 -14.24 2.89
C ALA A 459 -21.34 -13.61 4.27
N ALA A 460 -22.35 -13.57 5.15
CA ALA A 460 -22.20 -13.08 6.51
C ALA A 460 -21.32 -14.00 7.39
N MET A 461 -21.34 -15.30 7.10
CA MET A 461 -20.58 -16.31 7.85
C MET A 461 -19.11 -16.37 7.41
N ALA A 462 -18.82 -16.11 6.13
CA ALA A 462 -17.46 -15.94 5.62
C ALA A 462 -16.77 -14.68 6.19
N LEU A 463 -17.50 -13.57 6.33
CA LEU A 463 -17.01 -12.33 6.97
C LEU A 463 -16.73 -12.50 8.46
N TRP A 464 -17.51 -13.33 9.16
CA TRP A 464 -17.28 -13.65 10.57
C TRP A 464 -16.04 -14.55 10.78
N GLN A 465 -15.82 -15.54 9.90
CA GLN A 465 -14.66 -16.43 9.96
C GLN A 465 -13.35 -15.73 9.57
N ALA A 466 -13.38 -14.77 8.64
CA ALA A 466 -12.24 -13.92 8.32
C ALA A 466 -11.82 -13.02 9.49
N TRP A 467 -12.78 -12.60 10.31
CA TRP A 467 -12.53 -11.81 11.53
C TRP A 467 -11.89 -12.65 12.66
N GLU A 468 -12.35 -13.90 12.88
CA GLU A 468 -11.77 -14.81 13.88
C GLU A 468 -10.31 -15.21 13.58
N PHE A 469 -9.94 -15.31 12.29
CA PHE A 469 -8.57 -15.69 11.89
C PHE A 469 -7.54 -14.55 12.08
N LEU A 470 -8.00 -13.30 12.18
CA LEU A 470 -7.14 -12.11 12.29
C LEU A 470 -7.00 -11.57 13.73
N HIS A 471 -7.75 -12.10 14.71
CA HIS A 471 -7.81 -11.53 16.07
C HIS A 471 -7.83 -12.58 17.19
N ASP A 472 -6.98 -13.60 17.12
CA ASP A 472 -6.62 -14.38 18.31
C ASP A 472 -5.32 -13.83 18.91
N ASP A 473 -5.42 -12.70 19.61
CA ASP A 473 -4.70 -12.57 20.88
C ASP A 473 -5.39 -11.59 21.84
N THR A 474 -5.34 -11.98 23.11
CA THR A 474 -6.11 -11.47 24.22
C THR A 474 -5.56 -10.14 24.76
N ALA A 475 -5.93 -9.01 24.15
CA ALA A 475 -5.74 -7.70 24.78
C ALA A 475 -6.93 -6.75 24.53
N SER A 476 -7.55 -6.33 25.63
CA SER A 476 -8.74 -5.49 25.69
C SER A 476 -8.60 -4.17 24.92
N ARG A 477 -9.30 -4.05 23.78
CA ARG A 477 -9.64 -2.76 23.15
C ARG A 477 -11.16 -2.53 23.23
N PRO A 478 -11.63 -1.30 23.50
CA PRO A 478 -13.05 -0.99 23.61
C PRO A 478 -13.74 -1.16 22.25
N ALA A 479 -14.75 -2.03 22.20
CA ALA A 479 -15.56 -2.31 21.02
C ALA A 479 -16.17 -1.01 20.44
N ARG A 480 -15.67 -0.58 19.27
CA ARG A 480 -16.42 0.33 18.40
C ARG A 480 -17.59 -0.47 17.83
N ARG A 481 -18.81 -0.16 18.31
CA ARG A 481 -20.04 -0.81 17.87
C ARG A 481 -20.34 -0.42 16.43
N TRP A 482 -20.25 -1.38 15.52
CA TRP A 482 -20.75 -1.29 14.15
C TRP A 482 -22.27 -1.45 14.17
N ASN A 483 -23.00 -0.42 13.75
CA ASN A 483 -24.44 -0.48 13.58
C ASN A 483 -24.74 -0.83 12.12
N TRP A 484 -25.15 -2.07 11.85
CA TRP A 484 -25.75 -2.43 10.56
C TRP A 484 -27.14 -1.79 10.46
N ALA A 485 -27.34 -0.92 9.48
CA ALA A 485 -28.66 -0.41 9.14
C ALA A 485 -29.46 -1.49 8.39
N ARG A 486 -30.24 -2.31 9.13
CA ARG A 486 -31.40 -3.01 8.56
C ARG A 486 -32.47 -1.99 8.24
N ARG A 487 -33.03 -2.03 7.04
CA ARG A 487 -34.35 -1.46 6.77
C ARG A 487 -35.30 -2.57 6.33
N ASP A 488 -36.03 -3.09 7.31
CA ASP A 488 -37.17 -3.97 7.10
C ASP A 488 -38.22 -3.24 6.25
N ALA A 489 -38.62 -3.82 5.12
CA ALA A 489 -39.80 -3.39 4.38
C ALA A 489 -40.39 -4.57 3.58
N TRP A 490 -41.18 -5.40 4.25
CA TRP A 490 -42.27 -6.12 3.59
C TRP A 490 -43.53 -5.97 4.44
N GLY A 491 -44.46 -5.14 3.93
CA GLY A 491 -45.86 -5.19 4.28
C GLY A 491 -46.58 -6.19 3.39
N ASN A 492 -47.44 -6.98 4.04
CA ASN A 492 -48.31 -8.08 3.59
C ASN A 492 -47.66 -9.45 3.41
#